data_AF-A0ABD0YLR3-F1
#
_entry.id   AF-A0ABD0YLR3-F1
#
_cell.length_a   1.000
_cell.length_b   1.000
_cell.length_c   1.000
_cell.angle_alpha   90.00
_cell.angle_beta   90.00
_cell.angle_gamma   90.00
#
_symmetry.space_group_name_H-M   'P 1'
#
loop_
_entity.id
_entity.type
_entity.pdbx_description
1 polymer ?
#
loop_
_entity_poly.entity_id
_entity_poly.type
_entity_poly.pdbx_seq_one_letter_code
_entity_poly.pdbx_strand_id
1 'polypeptide(L)'
;MASKRRNMFHKKKRQETTEIGNLPSVTDGPNPECANASKSIGPVQTKHAGRAMTAKAPISTGETLVVEPAYAAVLLTDKYGTHCLHCFNRLKSAIPCPKCSGVAFCSVNCQECAWQSYHKWECPYTELQIGSGMSVLCYLALRIVTQINMLYLNKVKPHVLDHKAQCRNPYVNNMFRHLDAISTLERLRLIAVQLKRNFRRLLLLVLVEHVSPLGRYLQLERMRVHRLEGHTKEREPKDFLHRTLMALFLLRILKDSGYFGDNVNADSDKLSEDEIFVGGQLLRHMQVLQYNAHEIYETVMKSPNEFSTSKTCYIGIGLYPTVALFNHECYPAVTRYASNGGYTHSKSHR
;
A
#
# COMPACT_ATOMS: atom_id res chain seq x y z
N MET A 1 -30.26 45.99 36.21
CA MET A 1 -30.37 44.79 35.35
C MET A 1 -29.03 44.51 34.70
N ALA A 2 -28.21 43.68 35.35
CA ALA A 2 -27.02 43.06 34.78
C ALA A 2 -26.49 42.02 35.80
N SER A 3 -25.87 40.96 35.28
CA SER A 3 -25.04 39.98 35.99
C SER A 3 -25.76 38.87 36.77
N LYS A 4 -25.77 37.66 36.17
CA LYS A 4 -25.08 36.46 36.68
C LYS A 4 -25.59 35.24 35.91
N ARG A 5 -24.68 34.54 35.21
CA ARG A 5 -24.54 33.07 35.21
C ARG A 5 -23.41 32.67 34.25
N ARG A 6 -22.22 32.50 34.83
CA ARG A 6 -21.14 31.70 34.25
C ARG A 6 -21.33 30.24 34.68
N ASN A 7 -21.01 29.35 33.73
CA ASN A 7 -20.53 27.98 33.88
C ASN A 7 -21.47 26.92 34.47
N MET A 8 -21.92 26.00 33.61
CA MET A 8 -21.69 24.56 33.74
C MET A 8 -22.28 23.87 32.53
N PHE A 9 -21.45 23.37 31.60
CA PHE A 9 -21.69 22.15 30.81
C PHE A 9 -20.42 21.84 30.01
N HIS A 10 -19.43 21.26 30.68
CA HIS A 10 -18.44 20.42 30.01
C HIS A 10 -19.14 19.09 29.66
N LYS A 11 -19.83 19.03 28.52
CA LYS A 11 -20.16 17.73 27.91
C LYS A 11 -18.89 17.22 27.24
N LYS A 12 -18.23 16.27 27.91
CA LYS A 12 -17.25 15.37 27.27
C LYS A 12 -17.88 14.83 25.99
N LYS A 13 -17.35 15.21 24.84
CA LYS A 13 -17.68 14.59 23.55
C LYS A 13 -17.22 13.13 23.65
N ARG A 14 -18.17 12.23 23.89
CA ARG A 14 -17.94 10.79 23.76
C ARG A 14 -17.61 10.58 22.29
N GLN A 15 -16.37 10.17 21.99
CA GLN A 15 -16.03 9.67 20.67
C GLN A 15 -16.91 8.45 20.43
N GLU A 16 -17.98 8.62 19.65
CA GLU A 16 -18.69 7.50 19.06
C GLU A 16 -17.76 6.90 18.02
N THR A 17 -16.98 5.91 18.48
CA THR A 17 -16.30 4.96 17.62
C THR A 17 -17.38 4.29 16.79
N THR A 18 -17.41 4.60 15.48
CA THR A 18 -18.09 3.75 14.50
C THR A 18 -17.74 2.31 14.79
N GLU A 19 -18.75 1.48 15.09
CA GLU A 19 -18.58 0.07 15.42
C GLU A 19 -17.86 -0.62 14.26
N ILE A 20 -16.54 -0.78 14.40
CA ILE A 20 -15.78 -1.77 13.67
C ILE A 20 -16.41 -3.09 14.12
N GLY A 21 -17.16 -3.77 13.25
CA GLY A 21 -17.65 -5.11 13.57
C GLY A 21 -16.48 -5.92 14.12
N ASN A 22 -16.61 -6.43 15.36
CA ASN A 22 -15.50 -7.00 16.11
C ASN A 22 -14.77 -8.04 15.25
N LEU A 23 -13.56 -7.70 14.79
CA LEU A 23 -12.69 -8.69 14.17
C LEU A 23 -12.44 -9.79 15.21
N PRO A 24 -12.37 -11.07 14.79
CA PRO A 24 -12.03 -12.14 15.72
C PRO A 24 -10.64 -11.91 16.31
N SER A 25 -10.38 -12.48 17.47
CA SER A 25 -9.01 -12.60 17.99
C SER A 25 -8.31 -13.78 17.34
N VAL A 26 -6.99 -13.70 17.18
CA VAL A 26 -6.17 -14.86 16.82
C VAL A 26 -6.30 -15.96 17.88
N THR A 27 -6.41 -17.21 17.44
CA THR A 27 -6.41 -18.40 18.31
C THR A 27 -5.07 -18.47 19.07
N ASP A 28 -5.06 -18.93 20.33
CA ASP A 28 -3.87 -19.06 21.20
C ASP A 28 -3.11 -17.76 21.52
N GLY A 29 -3.66 -16.61 21.11
CA GLY A 29 -3.08 -15.29 21.31
C GLY A 29 -1.96 -14.96 20.31
N PRO A 30 -1.43 -13.73 20.39
CA PRO A 30 -0.48 -13.20 19.42
C PRO A 30 0.89 -13.87 19.51
N ASN A 31 1.51 -14.12 18.35
CA ASN A 31 2.88 -14.60 18.24
C ASN A 31 3.89 -13.47 18.56
N PRO A 32 4.91 -13.69 19.40
CA PRO A 32 5.92 -12.67 19.74
C PRO A 32 6.73 -12.12 18.54
N GLU A 33 6.99 -12.95 17.54
CA GLU A 33 7.69 -12.58 16.29
C GLU A 33 6.74 -11.92 15.29
N CYS A 34 5.43 -12.15 15.42
CA CYS A 34 4.42 -11.66 14.50
C CYS A 34 3.08 -11.42 15.21
N ALA A 35 2.90 -10.21 15.76
CA ALA A 35 1.76 -9.91 16.64
C ALA A 35 0.37 -10.10 16.01
N ASN A 36 0.27 -10.02 14.68
CA ASN A 36 -0.98 -10.22 13.94
C ASN A 36 -1.30 -11.71 13.69
N ALA A 37 -0.41 -12.62 14.07
CA ALA A 37 -0.53 -14.06 13.87
C ALA A 37 -0.73 -14.81 15.19
N SER A 38 -1.36 -15.98 15.13
CA SER A 38 -1.46 -16.93 16.24
C SER A 38 -0.09 -17.50 16.62
N LYS A 39 0.11 -17.82 17.90
CA LYS A 39 1.30 -18.58 18.36
C LYS A 39 1.44 -19.95 17.71
N SER A 40 0.36 -20.52 17.17
CA SER A 40 0.38 -21.82 16.49
C SER A 40 1.10 -21.79 15.13
N ILE A 41 1.43 -20.61 14.60
CA ILE A 41 2.18 -20.41 13.36
C ILE A 41 3.37 -19.47 13.60
N GLY A 42 4.44 -19.59 12.81
CA GLY A 42 5.59 -18.70 12.91
C GLY A 42 6.39 -18.58 11.62
N PRO A 43 7.13 -17.47 11.45
CA PRO A 43 7.94 -17.24 10.26
C PRO A 43 9.11 -18.23 10.19
N VAL A 44 9.47 -18.65 8.98
CA VAL A 44 10.65 -19.49 8.69
C VAL A 44 11.28 -19.05 7.37
N GLN A 45 12.58 -19.35 7.19
CA GLN A 45 13.25 -19.24 5.91
C GLN A 45 13.45 -20.65 5.33
N THR A 46 13.00 -20.87 4.10
CA THR A 46 13.15 -22.13 3.36
C THR A 46 13.99 -21.93 2.11
N LYS A 47 14.62 -23.00 1.62
CA LYS A 47 15.41 -22.96 0.37
C LYS A 47 14.55 -22.72 -0.86
N HIS A 48 13.32 -23.25 -0.88
CA HIS A 48 12.46 -23.25 -2.06
C HIS A 48 11.49 -22.07 -2.11
N ALA A 49 10.97 -21.65 -0.96
CA ALA A 49 9.89 -20.66 -0.88
C ALA A 49 10.32 -19.37 -0.17
N GLY A 50 11.61 -19.20 0.11
CA GLY A 50 12.13 -18.04 0.82
C GLY A 50 11.52 -17.92 2.21
N ARG A 51 11.05 -16.72 2.57
CA ARG A 51 10.31 -16.51 3.83
C ARG A 51 8.92 -17.10 3.70
N ALA A 52 8.51 -17.87 4.70
CA ALA A 52 7.22 -18.53 4.75
C ALA A 52 6.64 -18.46 6.17
N MET A 53 5.34 -18.69 6.29
CA MET A 53 4.67 -18.97 7.55
C MET A 53 4.41 -20.47 7.67
N THR A 54 4.81 -21.10 8.79
CA THR A 54 4.56 -22.54 9.02
C THR A 54 3.92 -22.80 10.37
N ALA A 55 3.18 -23.91 10.46
CA ALA A 55 2.63 -24.39 11.73
C ALA A 55 3.75 -24.78 12.70
N LYS A 56 3.59 -24.37 13.96
CA LYS A 56 4.44 -24.69 15.12
C LYS A 56 3.74 -25.62 16.11
N ALA A 57 2.42 -25.76 15.97
CA ALA A 57 1.58 -26.66 16.74
C ALA A 57 0.49 -27.26 15.82
N PRO A 58 -0.21 -28.33 16.23
CA PRO A 58 -1.43 -28.78 15.56
C PRO A 58 -2.46 -27.63 15.49
N ILE A 59 -3.09 -27.47 14.33
CA ILE A 59 -4.09 -26.43 14.06
C ILE A 59 -5.40 -27.13 13.69
N SER A 60 -6.49 -26.82 14.36
CA SER A 60 -7.83 -27.36 14.06
C SER A 60 -8.55 -26.53 13.00
N THR A 61 -9.51 -27.14 12.30
CA THR A 61 -10.37 -26.41 11.36
C THR A 61 -11.10 -25.28 12.08
N GLY A 62 -11.17 -24.10 11.44
CA GLY A 62 -11.84 -22.93 12.01
C GLY A 62 -10.98 -22.07 12.93
N GLU A 63 -9.76 -22.48 13.29
CA GLU A 63 -8.86 -21.63 14.08
C GLU A 63 -8.46 -20.37 13.29
N THR A 64 -8.44 -19.22 13.98
CA THR A 64 -8.08 -17.93 13.41
C THR A 64 -6.56 -17.75 13.52
N LEU A 65 -5.89 -17.81 12.37
CA LEU A 65 -4.44 -17.83 12.27
C LEU A 65 -3.85 -16.43 12.18
N VAL A 66 -4.46 -15.53 11.43
CA VAL A 66 -3.98 -14.15 11.25
C VAL A 66 -5.16 -13.21 11.27
N VAL A 67 -4.99 -12.08 11.95
CA VAL A 67 -5.90 -10.94 11.90
C VAL A 67 -5.05 -9.69 11.71
N GLU A 68 -5.17 -9.05 10.55
CA GLU A 68 -4.31 -7.93 10.18
C GLU A 68 -5.13 -6.85 9.45
N PRO A 69 -5.06 -5.58 9.88
CA PRO A 69 -5.60 -4.48 9.08
C PRO A 69 -4.74 -4.28 7.82
N ALA A 70 -5.36 -3.85 6.73
CA ALA A 70 -4.61 -3.50 5.53
C ALA A 70 -3.57 -2.41 5.85
N TYR A 71 -2.32 -2.64 5.46
CA TYR A 71 -1.30 -1.59 5.48
C TYR A 71 -1.71 -0.44 4.57
N ALA A 72 -2.25 -0.81 3.41
CA ALA A 72 -2.96 0.05 2.48
C ALA A 72 -3.89 -0.83 1.64
N ALA A 73 -5.01 -0.26 1.18
CA ALA A 73 -5.91 -0.93 0.26
C ALA A 73 -6.53 0.06 -0.72
N VAL A 74 -6.82 -0.42 -1.93
CA VAL A 74 -7.54 0.35 -2.95
C VAL A 74 -8.72 -0.46 -3.49
N LEU A 75 -9.84 0.23 -3.66
CA LEU A 75 -11.05 -0.31 -4.27
C LEU A 75 -10.85 -0.34 -5.79
N LEU A 76 -11.35 -1.37 -6.46
CA LEU A 76 -11.35 -1.43 -7.92
C LEU A 76 -12.27 -0.35 -8.49
N THR A 77 -11.88 0.17 -9.64
CA THR A 77 -12.56 1.28 -10.31
C THR A 77 -13.97 0.89 -10.77
N ASP A 78 -14.20 -0.37 -11.11
CA ASP A 78 -15.53 -0.90 -11.45
C ASP A 78 -16.47 -0.98 -10.23
N LYS A 79 -15.95 -0.83 -9.01
CA LYS A 79 -16.73 -0.76 -7.76
C LYS A 79 -16.97 0.66 -7.27
N TYR A 80 -16.44 1.68 -7.96
CA TYR A 80 -16.71 3.06 -7.61
C TYR A 80 -18.22 3.36 -7.70
N GLY A 81 -18.74 4.09 -6.71
CA GLY A 81 -20.17 4.40 -6.59
C GLY A 81 -21.05 3.25 -6.08
N THR A 82 -20.58 1.99 -6.10
CA THR A 82 -21.30 0.83 -5.51
C THR A 82 -20.78 0.46 -4.13
N HIS A 83 -19.51 0.73 -3.86
CA HIS A 83 -18.84 0.49 -2.58
C HIS A 83 -18.21 1.77 -2.06
N CYS A 84 -18.12 1.87 -0.74
CA CYS A 84 -17.45 2.98 -0.08
C CYS A 84 -15.96 2.95 -0.43
N LEU A 85 -15.42 4.05 -0.94
CA LEU A 85 -14.00 4.15 -1.29
C LEU A 85 -13.06 3.87 -0.09
N HIS A 86 -13.51 4.20 1.12
CA HIS A 86 -12.71 4.03 2.34
C HIS A 86 -12.76 2.63 2.95
N CYS A 87 -13.94 2.14 3.34
CA CYS A 87 -14.09 0.86 4.05
C CYS A 87 -14.50 -0.33 3.17
N PHE A 88 -14.77 -0.08 1.89
CA PHE A 88 -15.20 -1.05 0.87
C PHE A 88 -16.56 -1.69 1.12
N ASN A 89 -17.32 -1.23 2.13
CA ASN A 89 -18.69 -1.67 2.32
C ASN A 89 -19.57 -1.23 1.17
N ARG A 90 -20.47 -2.12 0.75
CA ARG A 90 -21.51 -1.82 -0.22
C ARG A 90 -22.37 -0.64 0.25
N LEU A 91 -22.58 0.31 -0.65
CA LEU A 91 -23.30 1.53 -0.34
C LEU A 91 -24.80 1.25 -0.29
N LYS A 92 -25.41 1.57 0.85
CA LYS A 92 -26.89 1.67 0.99
C LYS A 92 -27.36 3.11 0.81
N SER A 93 -26.55 4.06 1.29
CA SER A 93 -26.70 5.49 1.09
C SER A 93 -25.33 6.06 0.77
N ALA A 94 -25.22 6.78 -0.34
CA ALA A 94 -23.97 7.30 -0.85
C ALA A 94 -23.79 8.77 -0.45
N ILE A 95 -22.65 9.07 0.15
CA ILE A 95 -22.15 10.44 0.34
C ILE A 95 -21.07 10.67 -0.73
N PRO A 96 -21.29 11.59 -1.68
CA PRO A 96 -20.33 11.82 -2.77
C PRO A 96 -19.08 12.56 -2.26
N CYS A 97 -17.98 12.48 -2.99
CA CYS A 97 -16.88 13.45 -2.79
C CYS A 97 -17.37 14.87 -3.18
N PRO A 98 -17.02 15.92 -2.41
CA PRO A 98 -17.42 17.29 -2.76
C PRO A 98 -16.58 17.89 -3.90
N LYS A 99 -15.53 17.20 -4.36
CA LYS A 99 -14.54 17.70 -5.33
C LYS A 99 -14.47 16.90 -6.62
N CYS A 100 -14.88 15.64 -6.62
CA CYS A 100 -15.00 14.83 -7.83
C CYS A 100 -16.31 14.04 -7.84
N SER A 101 -16.76 13.65 -9.02
CA SER A 101 -17.96 12.81 -9.22
C SER A 101 -17.65 11.31 -9.22
N GLY A 102 -16.38 10.92 -9.11
CA GLY A 102 -15.94 9.55 -9.39
C GLY A 102 -16.11 8.56 -8.24
N VAL A 103 -16.32 9.01 -7.00
CA VAL A 103 -16.30 8.13 -5.81
C VAL A 103 -17.36 8.50 -4.77
N ALA A 104 -17.70 7.54 -3.90
CA ALA A 104 -18.68 7.72 -2.85
C ALA A 104 -18.27 7.01 -1.54
N PHE A 105 -18.89 7.42 -0.44
CA PHE A 105 -18.62 6.96 0.91
C PHE A 105 -19.92 6.57 1.63
N CYS A 106 -19.84 5.64 2.59
CA CYS A 106 -21.01 5.20 3.35
C CYS A 106 -21.37 6.14 4.52
N SER A 107 -20.45 7.02 4.92
CA SER A 107 -20.62 7.95 6.05
C SER A 107 -19.73 9.19 5.87
N VAL A 108 -20.08 10.28 6.54
CA VAL A 108 -19.24 11.49 6.62
C VAL A 108 -17.88 11.16 7.22
N ASN A 109 -17.84 10.28 8.23
CA ASN A 109 -16.59 9.80 8.82
C ASN A 109 -15.68 9.14 7.78
N CYS A 110 -16.21 8.23 6.95
CA CYS A 110 -15.42 7.60 5.89
C CYS A 110 -14.94 8.60 4.83
N GLN A 111 -15.77 9.59 4.48
CA GLN A 111 -15.40 10.67 3.55
C GLN A 111 -14.24 11.50 4.13
N GLU A 112 -14.35 11.93 5.39
CA GLU A 112 -13.33 12.73 6.07
C GLU A 112 -12.03 11.95 6.27
N CYS A 113 -12.10 10.69 6.74
CA CYS A 113 -10.93 9.82 6.89
C CYS A 113 -10.20 9.65 5.57
N ALA A 114 -10.92 9.39 4.47
CA ALA A 114 -10.33 9.30 3.14
C ALA A 114 -9.70 10.64 2.72
N TRP A 115 -10.42 11.76 2.86
CA TRP A 115 -9.95 13.08 2.46
C TRP A 115 -8.66 13.47 3.18
N GLN A 116 -8.64 13.33 4.51
CA GLN A 116 -7.49 13.72 5.32
C GLN A 116 -6.25 12.86 5.09
N SER A 117 -6.45 11.57 4.80
CA SER A 117 -5.33 10.62 4.67
C SER A 117 -4.78 10.51 3.25
N TYR A 118 -5.63 10.38 2.23
CA TYR A 118 -5.15 10.06 0.88
C TYR A 118 -5.90 10.76 -0.25
N HIS A 119 -7.22 10.90 -0.14
CA HIS A 119 -8.06 11.21 -1.28
C HIS A 119 -7.85 12.65 -1.74
N LYS A 120 -7.49 13.58 -0.86
CA LYS A 120 -7.14 14.95 -1.25
C LYS A 120 -6.05 15.03 -2.32
N TRP A 121 -5.11 14.08 -2.33
CA TRP A 121 -4.02 14.02 -3.31
C TRP A 121 -4.40 13.29 -4.59
N GLU A 122 -5.34 12.35 -4.51
CA GLU A 122 -5.74 11.49 -5.63
C GLU A 122 -6.99 11.99 -6.36
N CYS A 123 -7.81 12.78 -5.69
CA CYS A 123 -9.10 13.26 -6.16
C CYS A 123 -9.00 13.95 -7.54
N PRO A 124 -8.02 14.83 -7.82
CA PRO A 124 -7.92 15.48 -9.13
C PRO A 124 -7.54 14.51 -10.27
N TYR A 125 -7.02 13.33 -9.91
CA TYR A 125 -6.36 12.41 -10.81
C TYR A 125 -7.10 11.10 -11.03
N THR A 126 -8.25 10.90 -10.37
CA THR A 126 -9.00 9.65 -10.43
C THR A 126 -9.37 9.27 -11.88
N GLU A 127 -9.84 10.23 -12.68
CA GLU A 127 -10.18 10.01 -14.10
C GLU A 127 -8.95 9.69 -14.96
N LEU A 128 -7.83 10.39 -14.73
CA LEU A 128 -6.57 10.11 -15.42
C LEU A 128 -6.11 8.69 -15.12
N GLN A 129 -6.22 8.28 -13.86
CA GLN A 129 -5.82 6.94 -13.44
C GLN A 129 -6.64 5.85 -14.15
N ILE A 130 -7.96 6.06 -14.26
CA ILE A 130 -8.88 5.15 -14.94
C ILE A 130 -8.60 5.13 -16.44
N GLY A 131 -8.57 6.30 -17.07
CA GLY A 131 -8.44 6.46 -18.52
C GLY A 131 -7.07 6.05 -19.08
N SER A 132 -6.00 6.10 -18.27
CA SER A 132 -4.66 5.71 -18.72
C SER A 132 -4.42 4.20 -18.71
N GLY A 133 -5.38 3.39 -18.26
CA GLY A 133 -5.22 1.93 -18.14
C GLY A 133 -4.13 1.51 -17.14
N MET A 134 -3.87 2.33 -16.11
CA MET A 134 -2.87 2.01 -15.10
C MET A 134 -3.25 0.75 -14.33
N SER A 135 -2.24 -0.07 -13.99
CA SER A 135 -2.45 -1.22 -13.10
C SER A 135 -2.95 -0.74 -11.74
N VAL A 136 -3.89 -1.47 -11.13
CA VAL A 136 -4.35 -1.24 -9.75
C VAL A 136 -3.18 -1.22 -8.74
N LEU A 137 -2.06 -1.88 -9.04
CA LEU A 137 -0.86 -1.82 -8.21
C LEU A 137 -0.23 -0.42 -8.17
N CYS A 138 -0.39 0.38 -9.23
CA CYS A 138 0.03 1.79 -9.24
C CYS A 138 -0.80 2.60 -8.24
N TYR A 139 -2.10 2.32 -8.16
CA TYR A 139 -3.02 2.99 -7.23
C TYR A 139 -2.66 2.61 -5.80
N LEU A 140 -2.37 1.33 -5.56
CA LEU A 140 -1.94 0.85 -4.25
C LEU A 140 -0.58 1.45 -3.83
N ALA A 141 0.38 1.57 -4.75
CA ALA A 141 1.66 2.24 -4.49
C ALA A 141 1.47 3.71 -4.11
N LEU A 142 0.59 4.42 -4.84
CA LEU A 142 0.25 5.82 -4.53
C LEU A 142 -0.48 5.94 -3.18
N ARG A 143 -1.45 5.07 -2.90
CA ARG A 143 -2.19 4.99 -1.63
C ARG A 143 -1.24 4.77 -0.46
N ILE A 144 -0.26 3.86 -0.60
CA ILE A 144 0.76 3.64 0.44
C ILE A 144 1.49 4.93 0.77
N VAL A 145 2.00 5.63 -0.25
CA VAL A 145 2.78 6.86 -0.04
C VAL A 145 1.91 7.96 0.55
N THR A 146 0.72 8.18 0.00
CA THR A 146 -0.18 9.26 0.43
C THR A 146 -0.68 9.10 1.86
N GLN A 147 -0.88 7.86 2.32
CA GLN A 147 -1.30 7.57 3.70
C GLN A 147 -0.15 7.67 4.73
N ILE A 148 1.11 7.76 4.28
CA ILE A 148 2.26 7.96 5.17
C ILE A 148 2.43 9.46 5.45
N ASN A 149 2.48 9.83 6.73
CA ASN A 149 2.73 11.21 7.12
C ASN A 149 4.16 11.64 6.74
N MET A 150 4.33 12.84 6.18
CA MET A 150 5.63 13.45 5.87
C MET A 150 6.60 13.47 7.07
N LEU A 151 6.12 13.63 8.31
CA LEU A 151 6.93 13.52 9.52
C LEU A 151 7.60 12.15 9.65
N TYR A 152 6.92 11.08 9.23
CA TYR A 152 7.50 9.74 9.22
C TYR A 152 8.54 9.61 8.12
N LEU A 153 8.24 10.10 6.91
CA LEU A 153 9.20 10.11 5.80
C LEU A 153 10.48 10.86 6.18
N ASN A 154 10.36 12.00 6.89
CA ASN A 154 11.49 12.78 7.37
C ASN A 154 12.34 12.06 8.43
N LYS A 155 11.76 11.15 9.21
CA LYS A 155 12.52 10.29 10.14
C LYS A 155 13.26 9.18 9.41
N VAL A 156 12.66 8.59 8.37
CA VAL A 156 13.24 7.47 7.63
C VAL A 156 14.30 7.93 6.62
N LYS A 157 14.08 9.07 5.97
CA LYS A 157 14.91 9.61 4.88
C LYS A 157 16.40 9.70 5.21
N PRO A 158 16.84 10.28 6.37
CA PRO A 158 18.26 10.39 6.69
C PRO A 158 18.97 9.04 6.69
N HIS A 159 18.30 8.00 7.19
CA HIS A 159 18.87 6.65 7.25
C HIS A 159 19.04 6.03 5.87
N VAL A 160 18.07 6.22 4.97
CA VAL A 160 18.16 5.69 3.60
C VAL A 160 19.23 6.43 2.79
N LEU A 161 19.35 7.75 2.97
CA LEU A 161 20.34 8.55 2.25
C LEU A 161 21.77 8.30 2.70
N ASP A 162 22.02 8.04 3.99
CA ASP A 162 23.37 7.75 4.50
C ASP A 162 23.97 6.49 3.86
N HIS A 163 23.17 5.42 3.76
CA HIS A 163 23.60 4.17 3.16
C HIS A 163 23.77 4.25 1.63
N LYS A 164 23.18 5.27 0.97
CA LYS A 164 23.38 5.53 -0.47
C LYS A 164 24.81 5.87 -0.82
N ALA A 165 25.50 6.59 0.06
CA ALA A 165 26.91 6.92 -0.16
C ALA A 165 27.81 5.67 -0.16
N GLN A 166 27.37 4.58 0.47
CA GLN A 166 28.16 3.36 0.69
C GLN A 166 27.87 2.26 -0.35
N CYS A 167 26.75 2.33 -1.08
CA CYS A 167 26.31 1.26 -1.97
C CYS A 167 26.97 1.33 -3.37
N ARG A 168 27.94 0.45 -3.64
CA ARG A 168 28.42 0.14 -5.00
C ARG A 168 27.76 -1.16 -5.48
N ASN A 169 26.86 -1.08 -6.44
CA ASN A 169 26.15 -2.25 -6.95
C ASN A 169 26.45 -2.44 -8.47
N PRO A 170 27.02 -3.57 -8.91
CA PRO A 170 27.37 -3.80 -10.32
C PRO A 170 26.16 -3.94 -11.27
N TYR A 171 24.96 -4.26 -10.78
CA TYR A 171 23.72 -4.34 -11.56
C TYR A 171 23.24 -2.97 -12.05
N VAL A 172 23.54 -1.90 -11.31
CA VAL A 172 23.38 -0.47 -11.70
C VAL A 172 24.02 -0.29 -13.06
N ASN A 173 25.31 -0.61 -13.16
CA ASN A 173 26.13 -0.34 -14.35
C ASN A 173 25.65 -1.08 -15.60
N ASN A 174 25.11 -2.30 -15.47
CA ASN A 174 24.57 -3.06 -16.62
C ASN A 174 23.26 -2.48 -17.14
N MET A 175 22.37 -2.00 -16.26
CA MET A 175 21.11 -1.40 -16.69
C MET A 175 21.32 -0.03 -17.37
N PHE A 176 22.33 0.75 -16.96
CA PHE A 176 22.65 2.04 -17.60
C PHE A 176 23.03 1.89 -19.08
N ARG A 177 23.64 0.77 -19.48
CA ARG A 177 23.92 0.50 -20.89
C ARG A 177 22.65 0.48 -21.76
N HIS A 178 21.53 0.01 -21.21
CA HIS A 178 20.24 0.03 -21.92
C HIS A 178 19.59 1.42 -21.96
N LEU A 179 19.73 2.22 -20.90
CA LEU A 179 19.29 3.63 -20.89
C LEU A 179 20.08 4.49 -21.88
N ASP A 180 21.35 4.17 -22.10
CA ASP A 180 22.21 4.85 -23.08
C ASP A 180 21.82 4.55 -24.53
N ALA A 181 21.23 3.38 -24.80
CA ALA A 181 20.64 3.07 -26.11
C ALA A 181 19.39 3.93 -26.43
N ILE A 182 18.63 4.36 -25.41
CA ILE A 182 17.39 5.15 -25.56
C ILE A 182 17.67 6.63 -25.88
N SER A 183 18.87 7.15 -25.56
CA SER A 183 19.24 8.57 -25.79
C SER A 183 19.61 8.95 -27.22
N THR A 184 19.49 8.05 -28.19
CA THR A 184 19.87 8.29 -29.59
C THR A 184 18.91 9.21 -30.35
N LEU A 185 17.76 9.57 -29.78
CA LEU A 185 16.81 10.52 -30.36
C LEU A 185 17.15 11.98 -30.00
N GLU A 186 17.76 12.69 -30.94
CA GLU A 186 18.32 14.05 -30.78
C GLU A 186 17.34 15.12 -30.27
N ARG A 187 16.07 15.06 -30.66
CA ARG A 187 15.04 16.07 -30.34
C ARG A 187 14.58 16.08 -28.88
N LEU A 188 14.93 15.06 -28.10
CA LEU A 188 14.56 14.93 -26.69
C LEU A 188 15.78 14.98 -25.76
N ARG A 189 16.98 15.35 -26.25
CA ARG A 189 18.24 15.23 -25.49
C ARG A 189 18.19 15.82 -24.08
N LEU A 190 17.68 17.05 -23.89
CA LEU A 190 17.63 17.68 -22.56
C LEU A 190 16.66 16.99 -21.61
N ILE A 191 15.45 16.67 -22.09
CA ILE A 191 14.44 15.92 -21.33
C ILE A 191 14.97 14.52 -21.00
N ALA A 192 15.60 13.85 -21.95
CA ALA A 192 16.21 12.54 -21.79
C ALA A 192 17.37 12.55 -20.79
N VAL A 193 18.21 13.59 -20.79
CA VAL A 193 19.31 13.75 -19.81
C VAL A 193 18.74 13.90 -18.40
N GLN A 194 17.74 14.76 -18.23
CA GLN A 194 17.14 15.00 -16.91
C GLN A 194 16.34 13.79 -16.42
N LEU A 195 15.60 13.13 -17.31
CA LEU A 195 14.91 11.88 -17.05
C LEU A 195 15.89 10.80 -16.64
N LYS A 196 16.99 10.59 -17.38
CA LYS A 196 18.08 9.67 -17.02
C LYS A 196 18.67 9.98 -15.65
N ARG A 197 18.88 11.26 -15.33
CA ARG A 197 19.41 11.67 -14.02
C ARG A 197 18.45 11.31 -12.89
N ASN A 198 17.16 11.60 -13.07
CA ASN A 198 16.12 11.27 -12.09
C ASN A 198 16.00 9.75 -11.95
N PHE A 199 15.96 9.03 -13.07
CA PHE A 199 15.95 7.58 -13.15
C PHE A 199 17.10 6.96 -12.34
N ARG A 200 18.32 7.47 -12.55
CA ARG A 200 19.52 7.04 -11.81
C ARG A 200 19.39 7.28 -10.30
N ARG A 201 18.87 8.44 -9.90
CA ARG A 201 18.75 8.79 -8.46
C ARG A 201 17.69 7.93 -7.76
N LEU A 202 16.56 7.65 -8.39
CA LEU A 202 15.50 6.78 -7.85
C LEU A 202 15.99 5.33 -7.70
N LEU A 203 16.61 4.78 -8.75
CA LEU A 203 17.10 3.40 -8.72
C LEU A 203 18.16 3.18 -7.64
N LEU A 204 19.08 4.14 -7.47
CA LEU A 204 20.09 4.05 -6.43
C LEU A 204 19.47 3.94 -5.03
N LEU A 205 18.37 4.63 -4.75
CA LEU A 205 17.70 4.52 -3.44
C LEU A 205 17.10 3.13 -3.21
N VAL A 206 16.43 2.57 -4.22
CA VAL A 206 15.88 1.21 -4.13
C VAL A 206 16.97 0.19 -3.80
N LEU A 207 18.12 0.29 -4.46
CA LEU A 207 19.20 -0.67 -4.28
C LEU A 207 19.89 -0.54 -2.91
N VAL A 208 19.86 0.64 -2.31
CA VAL A 208 20.39 0.88 -0.96
C VAL A 208 19.53 0.20 0.10
N GLU A 209 18.20 0.24 -0.05
CA GLU A 209 17.29 -0.50 0.82
C GLU A 209 17.52 -2.02 0.78
N HIS A 210 18.13 -2.56 -0.28
CA HIS A 210 18.48 -3.98 -0.39
C HIS A 210 19.81 -4.36 0.26
N VAL A 211 20.73 -3.41 0.44
CA VAL A 211 22.11 -3.69 0.91
C VAL A 211 22.26 -3.50 2.42
N SER A 212 21.40 -2.70 3.04
CA SER A 212 21.47 -2.45 4.48
C SER A 212 20.44 -3.29 5.23
N PRO A 213 20.83 -4.09 6.24
CA PRO A 213 19.83 -4.56 7.17
C PRO A 213 19.36 -3.32 7.92
N LEU A 214 18.17 -2.82 7.58
CA LEU A 214 17.37 -1.92 8.43
C LEU A 214 17.05 -2.55 9.81
N GLY A 215 17.76 -3.61 10.21
CA GLY A 215 17.57 -4.55 11.31
C GLY A 215 17.25 -3.91 12.66
N ARG A 216 17.85 -2.74 12.95
CA ARG A 216 17.62 -2.02 14.21
C ARG A 216 16.35 -1.17 14.23
N TYR A 217 15.77 -0.84 13.07
CA TYR A 217 14.58 0.02 12.92
C TYR A 217 13.33 -0.77 12.50
N LEU A 218 13.45 -2.09 12.36
CA LEU A 218 12.38 -3.03 12.02
C LEU A 218 11.27 -3.15 13.08
N GLN A 219 11.45 -2.55 14.24
CA GLN A 219 10.43 -2.47 15.29
C GLN A 219 9.33 -1.45 14.95
N LEU A 220 9.56 -0.54 14.00
CA LEU A 220 8.51 0.35 13.50
C LEU A 220 7.59 -0.45 12.58
N GLU A 221 6.37 -0.66 13.03
CA GLU A 221 5.33 -1.44 12.36
C GLU A 221 5.14 -1.06 10.87
N ARG A 222 5.38 0.21 10.53
CA ARG A 222 5.25 0.75 9.17
C ARG A 222 6.46 0.49 8.25
N MET A 223 7.60 0.05 8.75
CA MET A 223 8.75 -0.32 7.92
C MET A 223 8.67 -1.77 7.39
N ARG A 224 7.68 -2.55 7.84
CA ARG A 224 7.55 -3.98 7.50
C ARG A 224 7.41 -4.21 5.98
N VAL A 225 6.79 -3.27 5.25
CA VAL A 225 6.66 -3.32 3.78
C VAL A 225 8.01 -3.35 3.07
N HIS A 226 9.04 -2.68 3.59
CA HIS A 226 10.38 -2.67 2.98
C HIS A 226 11.06 -4.03 3.06
N ARG A 227 10.64 -4.90 3.99
CA ARG A 227 11.15 -6.25 4.06
C ARG A 227 10.57 -7.13 2.97
N LEU A 228 9.45 -6.81 2.35
CA LEU A 228 8.78 -7.72 1.41
C LEU A 228 9.64 -7.96 0.17
N GLU A 229 9.56 -9.18 -0.37
CA GLU A 229 10.41 -9.56 -1.51
C GLU A 229 9.95 -8.82 -2.76
N GLY A 230 10.90 -8.24 -3.48
CA GLY A 230 10.65 -7.49 -4.71
C GLY A 230 11.25 -8.14 -5.95
N HIS A 231 12.01 -9.23 -5.79
CA HIS A 231 12.75 -9.93 -6.83
C HIS A 231 13.68 -9.02 -7.64
N THR A 232 14.28 -8.05 -6.97
CA THR A 232 15.10 -7.00 -7.60
C THR A 232 16.31 -7.57 -8.35
N LYS A 233 16.81 -8.75 -7.95
CA LYS A 233 17.98 -9.39 -8.59
C LYS A 233 17.59 -10.18 -9.85
N GLU A 234 16.34 -10.63 -9.92
CA GLU A 234 15.81 -11.48 -10.99
C GLU A 234 15.07 -10.67 -12.07
N ARG A 235 14.93 -9.35 -11.88
CA ARG A 235 14.21 -8.47 -12.80
C ARG A 235 15.02 -8.10 -14.04
N GLU A 236 14.37 -8.22 -15.19
CA GLU A 236 14.89 -7.76 -16.47
C GLU A 236 15.02 -6.22 -16.54
N PRO A 237 16.03 -5.67 -17.25
CA PRO A 237 16.19 -4.22 -17.41
C PRO A 237 14.95 -3.48 -17.94
N LYS A 238 14.20 -4.11 -18.84
CA LYS A 238 12.96 -3.54 -19.39
C LYS A 238 11.86 -3.36 -18.33
N ASP A 239 11.77 -4.28 -17.38
CA ASP A 239 10.82 -4.20 -16.27
C ASP A 239 11.16 -3.03 -15.34
N PHE A 240 12.45 -2.85 -15.02
CA PHE A 240 12.92 -1.68 -14.27
C PHE A 240 12.62 -0.36 -14.97
N LEU A 241 12.79 -0.31 -16.30
CA LEU A 241 12.43 0.85 -17.13
C LEU A 241 10.96 1.22 -16.94
N HIS A 242 10.05 0.27 -17.16
CA HIS A 242 8.61 0.52 -17.04
C HIS A 242 8.21 0.96 -15.64
N ARG A 243 8.70 0.30 -14.58
CA ARG A 243 8.35 0.65 -13.20
C ARG A 243 8.85 2.02 -12.79
N THR A 244 10.05 2.38 -13.23
CA THR A 244 10.62 3.68 -12.87
C THR A 244 9.93 4.81 -13.63
N LEU A 245 9.56 4.60 -14.90
CA LEU A 245 8.71 5.55 -15.63
C LEU A 245 7.35 5.74 -14.92
N MET A 246 6.74 4.64 -14.48
CA MET A 246 5.49 4.70 -13.72
C MET A 246 5.67 5.40 -12.37
N ALA A 247 6.77 5.14 -11.64
CA ALA A 247 7.07 5.82 -10.39
C ALA A 247 7.28 7.34 -10.59
N LEU A 248 7.93 7.75 -11.67
CA LEU A 248 8.08 9.17 -12.02
C LEU A 248 6.75 9.81 -12.41
N PHE A 249 5.88 9.09 -13.11
CA PHE A 249 4.53 9.54 -13.42
C PHE A 249 3.68 9.73 -12.14
N LEU A 250 3.69 8.75 -11.23
CA LEU A 250 3.01 8.86 -9.93
C LEU A 250 3.62 9.99 -9.07
N LEU A 251 4.94 10.19 -9.11
CA LEU A 251 5.60 11.31 -8.45
C LEU A 251 5.11 12.65 -9.02
N ARG A 252 4.90 12.74 -10.33
CA ARG A 252 4.36 13.94 -10.97
C ARG A 252 2.94 14.26 -10.48
N ILE A 253 2.10 13.24 -10.33
CA ILE A 253 0.76 13.36 -9.71
C ILE A 253 0.87 13.92 -8.28
N LEU A 254 1.81 13.40 -7.47
CA LEU A 254 2.01 13.90 -6.11
C LEU A 254 2.48 15.37 -6.09
N LYS A 255 3.40 15.74 -6.98
CA LYS A 255 3.88 17.12 -7.10
C LYS A 255 2.74 18.08 -7.41
N ASP A 256 1.95 17.75 -8.42
CA ASP A 256 0.90 18.64 -8.90
C ASP A 256 -0.31 18.68 -7.96
N SER A 257 -0.63 17.57 -7.28
CA SER A 257 -1.67 17.55 -6.24
C SER A 257 -1.32 18.35 -4.97
N GLY A 258 -0.11 18.91 -4.87
CA GLY A 258 0.33 19.68 -3.71
C GLY A 258 0.83 18.84 -2.53
N TYR A 259 1.14 17.55 -2.75
CA TYR A 259 1.60 16.65 -1.68
C TYR A 259 2.86 17.16 -0.96
N PHE A 260 3.76 17.83 -1.69
CA PHE A 260 5.00 18.40 -1.17
C PHE A 260 4.86 19.85 -0.67
N GLY A 261 3.64 20.41 -0.66
CA GLY A 261 3.35 21.80 -0.32
C GLY A 261 3.40 22.78 -1.50
N ASP A 262 2.89 23.98 -1.28
CA ASP A 262 2.58 24.97 -2.33
C ASP A 262 3.80 25.57 -3.03
N ASN A 263 5.00 25.44 -2.45
CA ASN A 263 6.23 26.02 -2.98
C ASN A 263 6.94 25.12 -4.01
N VAL A 264 6.34 23.99 -4.39
CA VAL A 264 6.95 23.06 -5.34
C VAL A 264 6.53 23.40 -6.76
N ASN A 265 7.53 23.68 -7.61
CA ASN A 265 7.31 23.78 -9.04
C ASN A 265 7.00 22.40 -9.62
N ALA A 266 5.71 22.13 -9.85
CA ALA A 266 5.23 20.90 -10.45
C ALA A 266 5.91 20.62 -11.79
N ASP A 267 6.10 21.66 -12.63
CA ASP A 267 6.70 21.62 -13.98
C ASP A 267 8.21 21.40 -14.01
N SER A 268 8.90 21.58 -12.89
CA SER A 268 10.36 21.38 -12.83
C SER A 268 10.72 19.90 -12.93
N ASP A 269 11.51 19.56 -13.95
CA ASP A 269 12.15 18.26 -14.09
C ASP A 269 13.30 18.03 -13.09
N LYS A 270 13.80 19.09 -12.43
CA LYS A 270 14.80 18.99 -11.36
C LYS A 270 14.12 18.58 -10.07
N LEU A 271 14.43 17.36 -9.60
CA LEU A 271 13.86 16.83 -8.37
C LEU A 271 14.69 17.21 -7.12
N SER A 272 13.99 17.60 -6.07
CA SER A 272 14.49 17.81 -4.70
C SER A 272 14.84 16.47 -4.02
N GLU A 273 15.53 16.52 -2.88
CA GLU A 273 15.83 15.31 -2.12
C GLU A 273 14.56 14.63 -1.57
N ASP A 274 13.51 15.38 -1.25
CA ASP A 274 12.23 14.81 -0.80
C ASP A 274 11.49 14.11 -1.95
N GLU A 275 11.44 14.75 -3.11
CA GLU A 275 10.80 14.19 -4.31
C GLU A 275 11.50 12.90 -4.76
N ILE A 276 12.82 12.85 -4.66
CA ILE A 276 13.60 11.66 -5.02
C ILE A 276 13.40 10.55 -4.00
N PHE A 277 13.38 10.89 -2.72
CA PHE A 277 13.09 9.92 -1.67
C PHE A 277 11.72 9.28 -1.90
N VAL A 278 10.67 10.10 -2.06
CA VAL A 278 9.30 9.64 -2.33
C VAL A 278 9.21 8.87 -3.66
N GLY A 279 9.86 9.34 -4.73
CA GLY A 279 9.95 8.61 -6.00
C GLY A 279 10.61 7.24 -5.85
N GLY A 280 11.64 7.14 -5.00
CA GLY A 280 12.27 5.87 -4.63
C GLY A 280 11.31 4.94 -3.89
N GLN A 281 10.50 5.46 -2.97
CA GLN A 281 9.47 4.69 -2.27
C GLN A 281 8.41 4.17 -3.25
N LEU A 282 7.91 5.02 -4.15
CA LEU A 282 6.98 4.61 -5.21
C LEU A 282 7.56 3.46 -6.05
N LEU A 283 8.81 3.61 -6.51
CA LEU A 283 9.49 2.56 -7.28
C LEU A 283 9.68 1.27 -6.48
N ARG A 284 9.99 1.37 -5.19
CA ARG A 284 10.10 0.19 -4.29
C ARG A 284 8.75 -0.51 -4.17
N HIS A 285 7.68 0.22 -3.89
CA HIS A 285 6.33 -0.36 -3.78
C HIS A 285 5.90 -0.99 -5.10
N MET A 286 6.18 -0.37 -6.25
CA MET A 286 5.91 -0.96 -7.55
C MET A 286 6.60 -2.33 -7.73
N GLN A 287 7.79 -2.55 -7.17
CA GLN A 287 8.48 -3.84 -7.24
C GLN A 287 7.95 -4.87 -6.23
N VAL A 288 7.49 -4.41 -5.07
CA VAL A 288 6.98 -5.28 -4.01
C VAL A 288 5.56 -5.76 -4.32
N LEU A 289 4.69 -4.87 -4.77
CA LEU A 289 3.24 -5.12 -4.79
C LEU A 289 2.83 -6.25 -5.75
N GLN A 290 3.58 -6.50 -6.81
CA GLN A 290 3.26 -7.58 -7.76
C GLN A 290 3.23 -8.97 -7.11
N TYR A 291 4.01 -9.19 -6.04
CA TYR A 291 4.15 -10.50 -5.41
C TYR A 291 3.54 -10.58 -4.02
N ASN A 292 3.18 -9.44 -3.43
CA ASN A 292 2.79 -9.37 -2.02
C ASN A 292 1.41 -8.74 -1.81
N ALA A 293 0.79 -8.17 -2.84
CA ALA A 293 -0.55 -7.61 -2.73
C ALA A 293 -1.59 -8.73 -2.84
N HIS A 294 -2.63 -8.67 -2.01
CA HIS A 294 -3.66 -9.67 -1.92
C HIS A 294 -5.00 -9.11 -2.38
N GLU A 295 -5.69 -9.94 -3.17
CA GLU A 295 -7.04 -9.65 -3.61
C GLU A 295 -8.02 -9.63 -2.42
N ILE A 296 -8.91 -8.64 -2.44
CA ILE A 296 -10.00 -8.45 -1.49
C ILE A 296 -11.28 -8.78 -2.23
N TYR A 297 -12.07 -9.68 -1.68
CA TYR A 297 -13.32 -10.14 -2.26
C TYR A 297 -14.49 -9.96 -1.31
N GLU A 298 -15.67 -9.81 -1.88
CA GLU A 298 -16.94 -10.04 -1.18
C GLU A 298 -17.56 -11.35 -1.67
N THR A 299 -18.27 -12.05 -0.79
CA THR A 299 -19.09 -13.22 -1.18
C THR A 299 -20.53 -12.77 -1.31
N VAL A 300 -21.08 -12.87 -2.52
CA VAL A 300 -22.47 -12.49 -2.82
C VAL A 300 -23.31 -13.75 -2.95
N MET A 301 -24.43 -13.79 -2.22
CA MET A 301 -25.44 -14.86 -2.30
C MET A 301 -26.69 -14.35 -3.00
N LYS A 302 -27.39 -15.22 -3.76
CA LYS A 302 -28.66 -14.86 -4.42
C LYS A 302 -29.79 -14.63 -3.42
N SER A 303 -29.82 -15.44 -2.36
CA SER A 303 -30.75 -15.31 -1.25
C SER A 303 -30.02 -15.56 0.08
N PRO A 304 -30.54 -15.05 1.20
CA PRO A 304 -29.94 -15.32 2.52
C PRO A 304 -29.80 -16.82 2.78
N ASN A 305 -28.63 -17.25 3.25
CA ASN A 305 -28.28 -18.64 3.57
C ASN A 305 -28.19 -19.63 2.39
N GLU A 306 -28.23 -19.14 1.13
CA GLU A 306 -28.07 -19.98 -0.06
C GLU A 306 -26.62 -20.01 -0.54
N PHE A 307 -25.78 -20.77 0.18
CA PHE A 307 -24.34 -20.85 -0.10
C PHE A 307 -24.01 -21.54 -1.43
N SER A 308 -24.87 -22.44 -1.91
CA SER A 308 -24.66 -23.21 -3.15
C SER A 308 -24.58 -22.32 -4.40
N THR A 309 -25.23 -21.15 -4.37
CA THR A 309 -25.19 -20.17 -5.47
C THR A 309 -24.31 -18.96 -5.17
N SER A 310 -23.54 -19.03 -4.08
CA SER A 310 -22.63 -17.96 -3.70
C SER A 310 -21.55 -17.75 -4.76
N LYS A 311 -21.18 -16.49 -4.97
CA LYS A 311 -20.10 -16.09 -5.87
C LYS A 311 -19.14 -15.16 -5.14
N THR A 312 -17.86 -15.41 -5.33
CA THR A 312 -16.81 -14.52 -4.88
C THR A 312 -16.61 -13.42 -5.91
N CYS A 313 -16.77 -12.17 -5.50
CA CYS A 313 -16.59 -10.98 -6.33
C CYS A 313 -15.34 -10.24 -5.89
N TYR A 314 -14.41 -10.05 -6.80
CA TYR A 314 -13.21 -9.24 -6.57
C TYR A 314 -13.60 -7.76 -6.50
N ILE A 315 -13.24 -7.08 -5.40
CA ILE A 315 -13.66 -5.70 -5.14
C ILE A 315 -12.50 -4.73 -4.91
N GLY A 316 -11.32 -5.22 -4.53
CA GLY A 316 -10.19 -4.35 -4.19
C GLY A 316 -8.92 -5.13 -4.00
N ILE A 317 -7.81 -4.44 -3.79
CA ILE A 317 -6.52 -5.06 -3.51
C ILE A 317 -5.88 -4.38 -2.31
N GLY A 318 -5.22 -5.15 -1.45
CA GLY A 318 -4.58 -4.63 -0.25
C GLY A 318 -3.22 -5.25 0.00
N LEU A 319 -2.39 -4.54 0.76
CA LEU A 319 -1.12 -5.04 1.25
C LEU A 319 -1.25 -5.41 2.72
N TYR A 320 -0.81 -6.62 3.06
CA TYR A 320 -0.91 -7.20 4.39
C TYR A 320 0.43 -7.87 4.73
N PRO A 321 1.35 -7.17 5.41
CA PRO A 321 2.73 -7.64 5.57
C PRO A 321 2.90 -9.01 6.24
N THR A 322 1.99 -9.39 7.14
CA THR A 322 1.99 -10.71 7.79
C THR A 322 1.43 -11.76 6.86
N VAL A 323 0.32 -11.46 6.20
CA VAL A 323 -0.32 -12.34 5.23
C VAL A 323 0.57 -12.61 4.02
N ALA A 324 1.40 -11.66 3.61
CA ALA A 324 2.37 -11.81 2.51
C ALA A 324 3.42 -12.91 2.76
N LEU A 325 3.53 -13.43 4.00
CA LEU A 325 4.37 -14.59 4.32
C LEU A 325 3.70 -15.94 4.02
N PHE A 326 2.41 -15.94 3.66
CA PHE A 326 1.70 -17.14 3.22
C PHE A 326 1.90 -17.29 1.72
N ASN A 327 2.80 -18.21 1.38
CA ASN A 327 3.10 -18.51 -0.02
C ASN A 327 1.86 -19.01 -0.77
N HIS A 328 1.77 -18.65 -2.05
CA HIS A 328 0.70 -19.11 -2.93
C HIS A 328 0.75 -20.63 -3.05
N GLU A 329 -0.40 -21.27 -2.79
CA GLU A 329 -0.60 -22.69 -2.94
C GLU A 329 -1.83 -22.90 -3.82
N CYS A 330 -1.73 -23.79 -4.82
CA CYS A 330 -2.85 -24.09 -5.74
C CYS A 330 -4.03 -24.76 -5.04
N TYR A 331 -3.80 -25.34 -3.86
CA TYR A 331 -4.82 -25.97 -3.02
C TYR A 331 -4.62 -25.54 -1.55
N PRO A 332 -5.05 -24.31 -1.19
CA PRO A 332 -4.71 -23.72 0.10
C PRO A 332 -5.44 -24.42 1.25
N ALA A 333 -4.72 -24.73 2.32
CA ALA A 333 -5.31 -25.23 3.58
C ALA A 333 -5.93 -24.12 4.46
N VAL A 334 -6.05 -22.89 3.92
CA VAL A 334 -6.50 -21.70 4.64
C VAL A 334 -7.55 -20.95 3.83
N THR A 335 -8.61 -20.49 4.50
CA THR A 335 -9.63 -19.60 3.96
C THR A 335 -9.38 -18.17 4.42
N ARG A 336 -9.68 -17.22 3.53
CA ARG A 336 -9.47 -15.79 3.72
C ARG A 336 -10.82 -15.09 3.81
N TYR A 337 -10.99 -14.22 4.80
CA TYR A 337 -12.16 -13.34 4.89
C TYR A 337 -11.69 -11.89 5.00
N ALA A 338 -12.33 -11.01 4.24
CA ALA A 338 -12.13 -9.58 4.32
C ALA A 338 -13.40 -8.94 4.91
N SER A 339 -13.24 -8.12 5.95
CA SER A 339 -14.34 -7.39 6.57
C SER A 339 -13.87 -5.98 6.91
N ASN A 340 -14.57 -4.95 6.41
CA ASN A 340 -14.31 -3.54 6.69
C ASN A 340 -12.83 -3.08 6.47
N GLY A 341 -12.11 -3.67 5.50
CA GLY A 341 -10.68 -3.40 5.27
C GLY A 341 -9.71 -4.10 6.24
N GLY A 342 -10.24 -4.88 7.19
CA GLY A 342 -9.50 -5.86 7.99
C GLY A 342 -9.49 -7.23 7.32
N TYR A 343 -8.44 -7.99 7.57
CA TYR A 343 -8.20 -9.29 6.94
C TYR A 343 -8.08 -10.38 7.99
N THR A 344 -8.70 -11.54 7.73
CA THR A 344 -8.58 -12.71 8.60
C THR A 344 -8.26 -13.97 7.81
N HIS A 345 -7.30 -14.77 8.28
CA HIS A 345 -7.06 -16.14 7.82
C HIS A 345 -7.56 -17.14 8.84
N SER A 346 -8.27 -18.16 8.38
CA SER A 346 -8.68 -19.30 9.19
C SER A 346 -8.32 -20.62 8.50
N LYS A 347 -8.08 -21.69 9.25
CA LYS A 347 -7.87 -23.03 8.65
C LYS A 347 -9.16 -23.53 7.99
N SER A 348 -9.07 -23.95 6.73
CA SER A 348 -10.19 -24.51 5.98
C SER A 348 -10.42 -25.98 6.36
N HIS A 349 -11.66 -26.46 6.19
CA HIS A 349 -11.93 -27.89 6.30
C HIS A 349 -11.20 -28.62 5.17
N ARG A 350 -10.39 -29.62 5.51
CA ARG A 350 -10.09 -30.72 4.58
C ARG A 350 -11.16 -31.78 4.75
#